data_AF-D2XUG4-F1
#
_entry.id   AF-D2XUG4-F1
#
_cell.length_a   1.000
_cell.length_b   1.000
_cell.length_c   1.000
_cell.angle_alpha   90.00
_cell.angle_beta   90.00
_cell.angle_gamma   90.00
#
_symmetry.space_group_name_H-M   'P 1'
#
loop_
_entity.id
_entity.type
_entity.pdbx_description
1 polymer ?
#
loop_
_entity_poly.entity_id
_entity_poly.type
_entity_poly.pdbx_seq_one_letter_code
_entity_poly.pdbx_strand_id
1 'polypeptide(L)'
;YIVYGPLSAGATCLMYEGAPNFPAEDRFWDIVERHKVSILYTAPTAVRAFIKWGDEHVDKHDLSSLRLLGSVGEGINPEAWMWYHKKIGGEKCPIVDTWWQTETGGIMMSPLPGITPTKPGSCTRPLPGVVPSIVDELGNSVDSEHGGKLCISQPWPGMLRGIYGDEERFVEQYWSDVPDKYLTGDNARCDTDGYYWIMGRIDDVINVSGHRLSTIEVESALVSHPDVCEAAVVGRPHDLK
;
A
#
# COMPACT_ATOMS: atom_id res chain seq x y z
N TYR A 1 3.44 -9.75 7.56
CA TYR A 1 4.79 -10.23 7.93
C TYR A 1 4.92 -10.51 9.42
N ILE A 2 4.14 -11.47 9.96
CA ILE A 2 4.20 -11.81 11.40
C ILE A 2 5.09 -13.04 11.63
N VAL A 3 4.94 -14.08 10.81
CA VAL A 3 5.55 -15.40 11.05
C VAL A 3 6.76 -15.64 10.15
N TYR A 4 6.56 -16.08 8.90
CA TYR A 4 7.65 -16.63 8.07
C TYR A 4 8.82 -15.68 7.84
N GLY A 5 8.56 -14.46 7.35
CA GLY A 5 9.60 -13.47 7.07
C GLY A 5 10.46 -13.16 8.31
N PRO A 6 9.89 -12.60 9.38
CA PRO A 6 10.67 -12.26 10.57
C PRO A 6 11.35 -13.46 11.26
N LEU A 7 10.66 -14.60 11.40
CA LEU A 7 11.23 -15.76 12.08
C LEU A 7 12.39 -16.38 11.29
N SER A 8 12.32 -16.39 9.95
CA SER A 8 13.45 -16.83 9.12
C SER A 8 14.69 -15.94 9.25
N ALA A 9 14.50 -14.66 9.63
CA ALA A 9 15.58 -13.73 9.92
C ALA A 9 16.03 -13.75 11.40
N GLY A 10 15.48 -14.64 12.22
CA GLY A 10 15.77 -14.73 13.66
C GLY A 10 15.25 -13.53 14.47
N ALA A 11 14.27 -12.79 13.94
CA ALA A 11 13.69 -11.65 14.63
C ALA A 11 12.69 -12.09 15.71
N THR A 12 12.48 -11.21 16.70
CA THR A 12 11.38 -11.35 17.66
C THR A 12 10.10 -10.75 17.08
N CYS A 13 9.02 -11.52 17.09
CA CYS A 13 7.72 -11.10 16.57
C CYS A 13 6.77 -10.73 17.70
N LEU A 14 6.01 -9.66 17.52
CA LEU A 14 4.89 -9.32 18.41
C LEU A 14 3.59 -9.76 17.72
N MET A 15 2.91 -10.72 18.32
CA MET A 15 1.56 -11.14 17.91
C MET A 15 0.56 -10.53 18.88
N TYR A 16 -0.36 -9.72 18.35
CA TYR A 16 -1.36 -9.02 19.14
C TYR A 16 -2.75 -9.55 18.82
N GLU A 17 -3.49 -9.96 19.86
CA GLU A 17 -4.83 -10.55 19.74
C GLU A 17 -5.95 -9.50 19.79
N GLY A 18 -5.73 -8.38 20.48
CA GLY A 18 -6.79 -7.42 20.80
C GLY A 18 -7.11 -6.41 19.70
N ALA A 19 -8.09 -5.57 19.99
CA ALA A 19 -8.46 -4.44 19.13
C ALA A 19 -7.53 -3.23 19.35
N PRO A 20 -7.31 -2.39 18.34
CA PRO A 20 -6.40 -1.23 18.42
C PRO A 20 -6.80 -0.17 19.46
N ASN A 21 -8.03 -0.23 19.99
CA ASN A 21 -8.59 0.72 20.96
C ASN A 21 -9.06 0.08 22.28
N PHE A 22 -8.64 -1.15 22.60
CA PHE A 22 -9.06 -1.81 23.84
C PHE A 22 -7.87 -2.15 24.75
N PRO A 23 -7.86 -1.74 26.03
CA PRO A 23 -8.98 -1.13 26.79
C PRO A 23 -9.20 0.38 26.55
N ALA A 24 -8.30 1.04 25.83
CA ALA A 24 -8.42 2.45 25.45
C ALA A 24 -7.73 2.71 24.09
N GLU A 25 -7.99 3.88 23.51
CA GLU A 25 -7.49 4.31 22.19
C GLU A 25 -5.97 4.53 22.12
N ASP A 26 -5.26 4.46 23.26
CA ASP A 26 -3.80 4.51 23.36
C ASP A 26 -3.12 3.13 23.29
N ARG A 27 -3.89 2.05 23.09
CA ARG A 27 -3.41 0.66 23.24
C ARG A 27 -2.18 0.32 22.40
N PHE A 28 -2.12 0.75 21.15
CA PHE A 28 -0.96 0.47 20.29
C PHE A 28 0.31 1.12 20.83
N TRP A 29 0.19 2.32 21.39
CA TRP A 29 1.31 3.10 21.91
C TRP A 29 1.82 2.53 23.24
N ASP A 30 0.89 2.12 24.10
CA ASP A 30 1.18 1.33 25.31
C ASP A 30 1.96 0.04 24.98
N ILE A 31 1.58 -0.68 23.91
CA ILE A 31 2.30 -1.88 23.46
C ILE A 31 3.71 -1.51 22.97
N VAL A 32 3.83 -0.47 22.14
CA VAL A 32 5.13 -0.02 21.61
C VAL A 32 6.08 0.34 22.75
N GLU A 33 5.63 1.15 23.70
CA GLU A 33 6.42 1.60 24.85
C GLU A 33 6.80 0.43 25.77
N ARG A 34 5.81 -0.40 26.17
CA ARG A 34 6.02 -1.51 27.10
C ARG A 34 6.99 -2.56 26.56
N HIS A 35 6.89 -2.87 25.27
CA HIS A 35 7.69 -3.92 24.64
C HIS A 35 8.91 -3.39 23.87
N LYS A 36 9.12 -2.07 23.88
CA LYS A 36 10.18 -1.39 23.13
C LYS A 36 10.22 -1.84 21.69
N VAL A 37 9.05 -1.81 21.04
CA VAL A 37 8.90 -2.18 19.63
C VAL A 37 9.81 -1.30 18.78
N SER A 38 10.58 -1.92 17.88
CA SER A 38 11.53 -1.21 17.02
C SER A 38 11.01 -0.99 15.58
N ILE A 39 10.05 -1.79 15.14
CA ILE A 39 9.44 -1.70 13.82
C ILE A 39 7.92 -1.82 13.97
N LEU A 40 7.19 -0.79 13.54
CA LEU A 40 5.73 -0.81 13.49
C LEU A 40 5.28 -0.95 12.04
N TYR A 41 4.53 -2.00 11.74
CA TYR A 41 4.02 -2.30 10.40
C TYR A 41 2.50 -2.47 10.47
N THR A 42 1.76 -1.51 9.93
CA THR A 42 0.30 -1.43 10.07
C THR A 42 -0.36 -0.93 8.78
N ALA A 43 -1.69 -1.02 8.72
CA ALA A 43 -2.47 -0.55 7.56
C ALA A 43 -2.79 0.95 7.67
N PRO A 44 -2.91 1.68 6.54
CA PRO A 44 -3.42 3.05 6.50
C PRO A 44 -4.75 3.25 7.21
N THR A 45 -5.68 2.29 7.14
CA THR A 45 -6.93 2.32 7.91
C THR A 45 -6.69 2.50 9.41
N ALA A 46 -5.71 1.82 9.99
CA ALA A 46 -5.37 1.99 11.40
C ALA A 46 -4.75 3.38 11.65
N VAL A 47 -3.88 3.85 10.75
CA VAL A 47 -3.30 5.21 10.83
C VAL A 47 -4.40 6.28 10.84
N ARG A 48 -5.39 6.18 9.94
CA ARG A 48 -6.54 7.09 9.90
C ARG A 48 -7.38 7.03 11.17
N ALA A 49 -7.60 5.84 11.73
CA ALA A 49 -8.29 5.69 13.00
C ALA A 49 -7.54 6.38 14.15
N PHE A 50 -6.20 6.27 14.20
CA PHE A 50 -5.39 6.94 15.21
C PHE A 50 -5.43 8.47 15.09
N ILE A 51 -5.39 9.00 13.87
CA ILE A 51 -5.57 10.44 13.61
C ILE A 51 -6.92 10.91 14.16
N LYS A 52 -7.97 10.12 13.91
CA LYS A 52 -9.34 10.43 14.34
C LYS A 52 -9.51 10.40 15.86
N TRP A 53 -8.86 9.47 16.57
CA TRP A 53 -8.96 9.38 18.02
C TRP A 53 -8.23 10.51 18.75
N GLY A 54 -7.21 11.07 18.11
CA GLY A 54 -6.52 12.26 18.61
C GLY A 54 -5.11 11.99 19.11
N ASP A 55 -4.30 13.03 18.96
CA ASP A 55 -2.88 13.06 19.27
C ASP A 55 -2.58 12.80 20.75
N GLU A 56 -3.50 13.14 21.65
CA GLU A 56 -3.38 12.97 23.09
C GLU A 56 -3.23 11.51 23.54
N HIS A 57 -3.68 10.56 22.72
CA HIS A 57 -3.47 9.14 22.98
C HIS A 57 -2.04 8.72 22.68
N VAL A 58 -1.40 9.34 21.69
CA VAL A 58 0.00 9.11 21.36
C VAL A 58 0.92 9.78 22.38
N ASP A 59 0.61 11.02 22.76
CA ASP A 59 1.48 11.90 23.58
C ASP A 59 1.74 11.39 25.01
N LYS A 60 1.00 10.37 25.46
CA LYS A 60 1.17 9.73 26.77
C LYS A 60 2.32 8.72 26.81
N HIS A 61 2.91 8.36 25.66
CA HIS A 61 3.82 7.22 25.54
C HIS A 61 5.18 7.60 24.94
N ASP A 62 6.24 6.93 25.42
CA ASP A 62 7.56 6.98 24.82
C ASP A 62 7.67 6.03 23.62
N LEU A 63 7.64 6.61 22.41
CA LEU A 63 7.80 5.89 21.14
C LEU A 63 9.24 5.85 20.63
N SER A 64 10.23 6.29 21.42
CA SER A 64 11.63 6.43 20.97
C SER A 64 12.33 5.13 20.59
N SER A 65 11.76 3.95 20.92
CA SER A 65 12.28 2.66 20.48
C SER A 65 12.05 2.40 18.99
N LEU A 66 11.08 3.07 18.36
CA LEU A 66 10.80 2.93 16.94
C LEU A 66 11.96 3.47 16.10
N ARG A 67 12.34 2.70 15.07
CA ARG A 67 13.36 3.09 14.09
C ARG A 67 12.90 2.93 12.65
N LEU A 68 11.76 2.29 12.42
CA LEU A 68 11.19 2.03 11.10
C LEU A 68 9.68 1.90 11.23
N LEU A 69 8.98 2.60 10.34
CA LEU A 69 7.54 2.48 10.18
C LEU A 69 7.26 1.82 8.83
N GLY A 70 6.19 1.06 8.73
CA GLY A 70 5.71 0.58 7.44
C GLY A 70 4.20 0.64 7.31
N SER A 71 3.78 0.74 6.06
CA SER A 71 2.41 0.84 5.62
C SER A 71 2.10 -0.23 4.57
N VAL A 72 0.89 -0.79 4.60
CA VAL A 72 0.52 -1.93 3.75
C VAL A 72 -0.97 -2.02 3.48
N GLY A 73 -1.29 -2.58 2.32
CA GLY A 73 -2.60 -3.16 2.01
C GLY A 73 -3.51 -2.23 1.22
N GLU A 74 -3.30 -0.92 1.31
CA GLU A 74 -4.02 0.10 0.56
C GLU A 74 -3.12 1.33 0.38
N GLY A 75 -3.51 2.26 -0.49
CA GLY A 75 -2.80 3.53 -0.65
C GLY A 75 -2.89 4.39 0.61
N ILE A 76 -1.75 4.86 1.11
CA ILE A 76 -1.70 5.85 2.18
C ILE A 76 -1.74 7.27 1.56
N ASN A 77 -2.76 8.06 1.91
CA ASN A 77 -2.83 9.43 1.42
C ASN A 77 -1.69 10.29 2.01
N PRO A 78 -1.25 11.37 1.33
CA PRO A 78 -0.12 12.18 1.79
C PRO A 78 -0.27 12.76 3.19
N GLU A 79 -1.48 13.15 3.61
CA GLU A 79 -1.72 13.74 4.93
C GLU A 79 -1.52 12.71 6.04
N ALA A 80 -2.13 11.52 5.90
CA ALA A 80 -1.94 10.41 6.83
C ALA A 80 -0.48 9.95 6.86
N TRP A 81 0.21 9.93 5.72
CA TRP A 81 1.63 9.62 5.64
C TRP A 81 2.47 10.63 6.44
N MET A 82 2.19 11.92 6.27
CA MET A 82 2.90 12.99 6.98
C MET A 82 2.63 12.95 8.49
N TRP A 83 1.40 12.71 8.92
CA TRP A 83 1.09 12.51 10.33
C TRP A 83 1.84 11.30 10.90
N TYR A 84 1.86 10.17 10.19
CA TYR A 84 2.56 8.97 10.64
C TYR A 84 4.08 9.20 10.79
N HIS A 85 4.68 9.93 9.85
CA HIS A 85 6.11 10.28 9.89
C HIS A 85 6.44 11.21 11.07
N LYS A 86 5.62 12.23 11.28
CA LYS A 86 5.85 13.27 12.29
C LYS A 86 5.50 12.79 13.70
N LYS A 87 4.26 12.33 13.88
CA LYS A 87 3.70 12.02 15.19
C LYS A 87 4.22 10.70 15.74
N ILE A 88 4.20 9.65 14.92
CA ILE A 88 4.64 8.31 15.36
C ILE A 88 6.15 8.14 15.17
N GLY A 89 6.67 8.59 14.02
CA GLY A 89 8.08 8.44 13.68
C GLY A 89 9.02 9.47 14.31
N GLY A 90 8.48 10.54 14.90
CA GLY A 90 9.26 11.65 15.47
C GLY A 90 10.17 12.33 14.44
N GLU A 91 9.80 12.30 13.15
CA GLU A 91 10.61 12.73 12.00
C GLU A 91 11.98 12.03 11.86
N LYS A 92 12.15 10.88 12.55
CA LYS A 92 13.40 10.09 12.53
C LYS A 92 13.22 8.73 11.87
N CYS A 93 12.02 8.18 11.92
CA CYS A 93 11.73 6.87 11.35
C CYS A 93 11.39 6.99 9.85
N PRO A 94 12.14 6.35 8.94
CA PRO A 94 11.67 6.20 7.57
C PRO A 94 10.36 5.40 7.53
N ILE A 95 9.51 5.70 6.56
CA ILE A 95 8.30 4.94 6.27
C ILE A 95 8.53 4.08 5.04
N VAL A 96 8.32 2.77 5.16
CA VAL A 96 8.26 1.84 4.04
C VAL A 96 6.81 1.62 3.64
N ASP A 97 6.37 2.31 2.59
CA ASP A 97 5.10 1.99 1.92
C ASP A 97 5.32 0.77 1.02
N THR A 98 4.60 -0.31 1.28
CA THR A 98 4.87 -1.64 0.72
C THR A 98 3.72 -2.11 -0.13
N TRP A 99 3.92 -2.13 -1.45
CA TRP A 99 2.95 -2.71 -2.37
C TRP A 99 3.29 -4.18 -2.68
N TRP A 100 2.28 -5.02 -2.54
CA TRP A 100 2.28 -6.45 -2.85
C TRP A 100 0.85 -7.00 -2.71
N GLN A 101 0.68 -8.27 -3.08
CA GLN A 101 -0.60 -8.98 -3.02
C GLN A 101 -0.41 -10.39 -2.47
N THR A 102 -1.49 -11.05 -2.08
CA THR A 102 -1.48 -12.46 -1.63
C THR A 102 -0.75 -13.35 -2.64
N GLU A 103 -1.05 -13.16 -3.92
CA GLU A 103 -0.53 -13.88 -5.08
C GLU A 103 0.97 -13.67 -5.29
N THR A 104 1.51 -12.56 -4.79
CA THR A 104 2.94 -12.23 -4.92
C THR A 104 3.79 -12.87 -3.83
N GLY A 105 3.18 -13.34 -2.75
CA GLY A 105 3.85 -14.01 -1.63
C GLY A 105 4.73 -13.11 -0.76
N GLY A 106 5.09 -11.91 -1.20
CA GLY A 106 5.93 -10.96 -0.46
C GLY A 106 6.00 -9.59 -1.13
N ILE A 107 6.72 -8.65 -0.49
CA ILE A 107 6.83 -7.25 -0.93
C ILE A 107 7.39 -7.20 -2.35
N MET A 108 6.75 -6.45 -3.24
CA MET A 108 7.18 -6.32 -4.64
C MET A 108 7.81 -4.94 -4.92
N MET A 109 7.18 -3.87 -4.40
CA MET A 109 7.68 -2.51 -4.53
C MET A 109 7.66 -1.82 -3.17
N SER A 110 8.78 -1.22 -2.79
CA SER A 110 8.95 -0.56 -1.50
C SER A 110 10.25 0.25 -1.46
N PRO A 111 10.32 1.35 -0.69
CA PRO A 111 11.58 2.01 -0.45
C PRO A 111 12.47 1.12 0.43
N LEU A 112 13.77 1.09 0.13
CA LEU A 112 14.75 0.50 1.03
C LEU A 112 15.21 1.58 2.03
N PRO A 113 14.97 1.41 3.35
CA PRO A 113 15.27 2.45 4.33
C PRO A 113 16.77 2.76 4.34
N GLY A 114 17.11 4.05 4.29
CA GLY A 114 18.49 4.52 4.18
C GLY A 114 19.07 4.54 2.76
N ILE A 115 18.31 4.11 1.74
CA ILE A 115 18.73 4.10 0.34
C ILE A 115 17.77 4.92 -0.53
N THR A 116 16.47 4.63 -0.46
CA THR A 116 15.46 5.21 -1.36
C THR A 116 14.78 6.41 -0.69
N PRO A 117 14.91 7.65 -1.21
CA PRO A 117 14.11 8.79 -0.76
C PRO A 117 12.62 8.49 -0.98
N THR A 118 11.73 8.91 -0.08
CA THR A 118 10.30 8.62 -0.19
C THR A 118 9.51 9.82 -0.72
N LYS A 119 8.46 9.56 -1.50
CA LYS A 119 7.42 10.54 -1.86
C LYS A 119 6.12 10.08 -1.18
N PRO A 120 5.44 10.93 -0.38
CA PRO A 120 4.19 10.53 0.27
C PRO A 120 3.17 10.00 -0.73
N GLY A 121 2.65 8.79 -0.51
CA GLY A 121 1.70 8.09 -1.38
C GLY A 121 2.31 7.24 -2.50
N SER A 122 3.64 7.18 -2.62
CA SER A 122 4.33 6.28 -3.57
C SER A 122 4.97 5.09 -2.86
N CYS A 123 4.80 3.89 -3.42
CA CYS A 123 5.54 2.69 -3.02
C CYS A 123 7.00 2.69 -3.55
N THR A 124 7.38 3.74 -4.27
CA THR A 124 8.73 4.02 -4.78
C THR A 124 9.17 3.07 -5.89
N ARG A 125 10.13 2.18 -5.65
CA ARG A 125 10.81 1.39 -6.69
C ARG A 125 10.58 -0.11 -6.48
N PRO A 126 10.68 -0.93 -7.55
CA PRO A 126 10.66 -2.37 -7.43
C PRO A 126 11.85 -2.90 -6.63
N LEU A 127 11.59 -3.93 -5.83
CA LEU A 127 12.62 -4.67 -5.13
C LEU A 127 13.42 -5.56 -6.12
N PRO A 128 14.65 -5.98 -5.75
CA PRO A 128 15.47 -6.82 -6.63
C PRO A 128 14.73 -8.06 -7.14
N GLY A 129 14.79 -8.29 -8.45
CA GLY A 129 14.12 -9.41 -9.12
C GLY A 129 12.70 -9.10 -9.61
N VAL A 130 12.10 -7.98 -9.21
CA VAL A 130 10.78 -7.54 -9.68
C VAL A 130 10.95 -6.62 -10.89
N VAL A 131 10.29 -6.98 -12.00
CA VAL A 131 10.31 -6.19 -13.25
C VAL A 131 8.88 -5.79 -13.59
N PRO A 132 8.42 -4.63 -13.09
CA PRO A 132 7.09 -4.13 -13.39
C PRO A 132 7.01 -3.58 -14.82
N SER A 133 5.85 -3.74 -15.44
CA SER A 133 5.47 -3.16 -16.73
C SER A 133 4.10 -2.54 -16.56
N ILE A 134 3.89 -1.36 -17.13
CA ILE A 134 2.57 -0.72 -17.16
C ILE A 134 2.10 -0.75 -18.62
N VAL A 135 0.88 -1.24 -18.85
CA VAL A 135 0.31 -1.34 -20.21
C VAL A 135 -1.04 -0.66 -20.33
N ASP A 136 -1.36 -0.19 -21.53
CA ASP A 136 -2.69 0.34 -21.87
C ASP A 136 -3.71 -0.81 -22.07
N GLU A 137 -4.95 -0.45 -22.43
CA GLU A 137 -6.02 -1.42 -22.70
C GLU A 137 -5.76 -2.33 -23.92
N LEU A 138 -4.82 -1.94 -24.79
CA LEU A 138 -4.41 -2.71 -25.95
C LEU A 138 -3.16 -3.57 -25.66
N GLY A 139 -2.63 -3.52 -24.44
CA GLY A 139 -1.42 -4.25 -24.04
C GLY A 139 -0.11 -3.56 -24.43
N ASN A 140 -0.15 -2.34 -24.98
CA ASN A 140 1.05 -1.57 -25.32
C ASN A 140 1.66 -0.93 -24.08
N SER A 141 2.97 -0.75 -24.06
CA SER A 141 3.65 -0.05 -22.95
C SER A 141 3.24 1.42 -22.91
N VAL A 142 2.99 1.94 -21.71
CA VAL A 142 2.71 3.37 -21.50
C VAL A 142 3.97 4.14 -21.09
N ASP A 143 3.99 5.43 -21.38
CA ASP A 143 5.04 6.34 -20.92
C ASP A 143 4.83 6.78 -19.45
N SER A 144 5.73 7.63 -18.94
CA SER A 144 5.69 8.08 -17.54
C SER A 144 4.58 9.09 -17.21
N GLU A 145 3.92 9.66 -18.22
CA GLU A 145 2.83 10.61 -18.00
C GLU A 145 1.48 9.90 -17.85
N HIS A 146 1.36 8.68 -18.37
CA HIS A 146 0.12 7.91 -18.40
C HIS A 146 0.14 6.72 -17.43
N GLY A 147 -0.98 6.50 -16.76
CA GLY A 147 -1.22 5.29 -15.96
C GLY A 147 -1.79 4.16 -16.81
N GLY A 148 -1.71 2.94 -16.30
CA GLY A 148 -2.28 1.76 -16.95
C GLY A 148 -2.26 0.53 -16.07
N LYS A 149 -2.60 -0.61 -16.65
CA LYS A 149 -2.64 -1.91 -15.97
C LYS A 149 -1.22 -2.26 -15.53
N LEU A 150 -1.03 -2.50 -14.23
CA LEU A 150 0.23 -2.95 -13.68
C LEU A 150 0.38 -4.45 -13.90
N CYS A 151 1.48 -4.82 -14.55
CA CYS A 151 1.89 -6.19 -14.79
C CYS A 151 3.30 -6.43 -14.25
N ILE A 152 3.65 -7.70 -14.02
CA ILE A 152 5.01 -8.13 -13.74
C ILE A 152 5.50 -8.98 -14.92
N SER A 153 6.60 -8.55 -15.56
CA SER A 153 7.07 -9.11 -16.83
C SER A 153 7.91 -10.38 -16.70
N GLN A 154 8.30 -10.77 -15.50
CA GLN A 154 9.05 -11.99 -15.27
C GLN A 154 8.63 -12.66 -13.95
N PRO A 155 8.69 -14.00 -13.85
CA PRO A 155 8.44 -14.68 -12.59
C PRO A 155 9.42 -14.27 -11.49
N TRP A 156 8.95 -14.29 -10.24
CA TRP A 156 9.77 -14.06 -9.05
C TRP A 156 9.68 -15.27 -8.09
N PRO A 157 10.60 -15.41 -7.13
CA PRO A 157 10.66 -16.61 -6.28
C PRO A 157 9.39 -16.89 -5.48
N GLY A 158 8.77 -15.84 -4.92
CA GLY A 158 7.56 -15.91 -4.08
C GLY A 158 6.23 -16.01 -4.84
N MET A 159 6.26 -16.03 -6.17
CA MET A 159 5.08 -16.04 -7.00
C MET A 159 4.19 -17.26 -6.73
N LEU A 160 2.86 -17.05 -6.68
CA LEU A 160 1.87 -18.12 -6.65
C LEU A 160 2.11 -19.16 -7.75
N ARG A 161 1.70 -20.40 -7.49
CA ARG A 161 1.86 -21.51 -8.45
C ARG A 161 0.57 -21.93 -9.16
N GLY A 162 -0.56 -21.38 -8.74
CA GLY A 162 -1.88 -21.74 -9.25
C GLY A 162 -2.98 -21.41 -8.25
N ILE A 163 -4.22 -21.70 -8.62
CA ILE A 163 -5.38 -21.70 -7.71
C ILE A 163 -5.71 -23.15 -7.38
N TYR A 164 -5.91 -23.46 -6.10
CA TYR A 164 -6.11 -24.83 -5.64
C TYR A 164 -7.36 -25.45 -6.26
N GLY A 165 -7.16 -26.51 -7.05
CA GLY A 165 -8.25 -27.22 -7.74
C GLY A 165 -8.81 -26.49 -8.97
N ASP A 166 -8.18 -25.40 -9.43
CA ASP A 166 -8.71 -24.55 -10.50
C ASP A 166 -7.58 -23.92 -11.34
N GLU A 167 -6.95 -24.74 -12.19
CA GLU A 167 -5.84 -24.29 -13.04
C GLU A 167 -6.31 -23.36 -14.18
N GLU A 168 -7.52 -23.59 -14.71
CA GLU A 168 -8.11 -22.76 -15.76
C GLU A 168 -8.27 -21.32 -15.28
N ARG A 169 -8.84 -21.11 -14.08
CA ARG A 169 -8.98 -19.77 -13.51
C ARG A 169 -7.63 -19.11 -13.26
N PHE A 170 -6.58 -19.86 -12.91
CA PHE A 170 -5.25 -19.28 -12.74
C PHE A 170 -4.73 -18.68 -14.06
N VAL A 171 -4.92 -19.36 -15.18
CA VAL A 171 -4.56 -18.85 -16.51
C VAL A 171 -5.43 -17.65 -16.87
N GLU A 172 -6.75 -17.79 -16.77
CA GLU A 172 -7.71 -16.75 -17.13
C GLU A 172 -7.49 -15.45 -16.36
N GLN A 173 -7.31 -15.55 -15.04
CA GLN A 173 -7.26 -14.38 -14.16
C GLN A 173 -5.94 -13.61 -14.28
N TYR A 174 -4.81 -14.29 -14.48
CA TYR A 174 -3.49 -13.66 -14.36
C TYR A 174 -2.70 -13.57 -15.67
N TRP A 175 -3.08 -14.30 -16.73
CA TRP A 175 -2.25 -14.46 -17.93
C TRP A 175 -2.98 -14.23 -19.26
N SER A 176 -4.32 -14.24 -19.27
CA SER A 176 -5.10 -14.14 -20.52
C SER A 176 -5.24 -12.71 -21.06
N ASP A 177 -5.38 -11.70 -20.19
CA ASP A 177 -5.60 -10.31 -20.61
C ASP A 177 -4.32 -9.65 -21.18
N VAL A 178 -3.17 -9.95 -20.58
CA VAL A 178 -1.86 -9.44 -21.03
C VAL A 178 -0.91 -10.63 -21.22
N PRO A 179 -0.82 -11.20 -22.44
CA PRO A 179 0.03 -12.35 -22.70
C PRO A 179 1.48 -12.16 -22.25
N ASP A 180 2.09 -13.24 -21.77
CA ASP A 180 3.48 -13.31 -21.26
C ASP A 180 3.79 -12.44 -20.03
N LYS A 181 2.78 -11.79 -19.42
CA LYS A 181 2.95 -10.98 -18.20
C LYS A 181 1.93 -11.36 -17.15
N TYR A 182 2.35 -11.39 -15.89
CA TYR A 182 1.42 -11.54 -14.76
C TYR A 182 0.64 -10.24 -14.57
N LEU A 183 -0.68 -10.28 -14.73
CA LEU A 183 -1.57 -9.15 -14.46
C LEU A 183 -1.89 -9.07 -12.96
N THR A 184 -1.62 -7.92 -12.35
CA THR A 184 -1.83 -7.72 -10.89
C THR A 184 -3.29 -7.40 -10.54
N GLY A 185 -4.05 -6.88 -11.49
CA GLY A 185 -5.38 -6.33 -11.21
C GLY A 185 -5.34 -4.90 -10.65
N ASP A 186 -4.16 -4.27 -10.53
CA ASP A 186 -4.01 -2.87 -10.12
C ASP A 186 -3.70 -1.97 -11.31
N ASN A 187 -4.13 -0.70 -11.22
CA ASN A 187 -3.59 0.37 -12.06
C ASN A 187 -2.41 1.03 -11.36
N ALA A 188 -1.41 1.41 -12.15
CA ALA A 188 -0.28 2.17 -11.65
C ALA A 188 0.18 3.23 -12.65
N ARG A 189 0.92 4.21 -12.13
CA ARG A 189 1.71 5.16 -12.92
C ARG A 189 3.16 5.11 -12.43
N CYS A 190 4.12 5.20 -13.35
CA CYS A 190 5.52 5.38 -13.04
C CYS A 190 5.92 6.81 -13.41
N ASP A 191 6.38 7.61 -12.45
CA ASP A 191 6.80 8.98 -12.75
C ASP A 191 8.20 9.03 -13.39
N THR A 192 8.62 10.24 -13.79
CA THR A 192 9.92 10.48 -14.45
C THR A 192 11.13 10.15 -13.58
N ASP A 193 10.98 10.05 -12.25
CA ASP A 193 12.04 9.63 -11.33
C ASP A 193 12.07 8.11 -11.12
N GLY A 194 11.19 7.38 -11.80
CA GLY A 194 11.02 5.93 -11.69
C GLY A 194 10.24 5.51 -10.44
N TYR A 195 9.40 6.39 -9.87
CA TYR A 195 8.58 6.07 -8.71
C TYR A 195 7.20 5.59 -9.14
N TYR A 196 6.77 4.48 -8.55
CA TYR A 196 5.49 3.85 -8.81
C TYR A 196 4.43 4.37 -7.85
N TRP A 197 3.27 4.65 -8.41
CA TRP A 197 2.06 5.13 -7.74
C TRP A 197 0.95 4.14 -8.03
N ILE A 198 0.38 3.53 -7.00
CA ILE A 198 -0.71 2.57 -7.16
C ILE A 198 -2.02 3.36 -7.13
N MET A 199 -2.76 3.28 -8.23
CA MET A 199 -3.97 4.06 -8.48
C MET A 199 -5.24 3.30 -8.13
N GLY A 200 -5.12 2.17 -7.44
CA GLY A 200 -6.24 1.31 -7.06
C GLY A 200 -6.48 0.18 -8.05
N ARG A 201 -7.55 -0.56 -7.84
CA ARG A 201 -7.86 -1.74 -8.64
C ARG A 201 -8.33 -1.35 -10.04
N ILE A 202 -8.15 -2.24 -11.01
CA ILE A 202 -8.61 -2.03 -12.39
C ILE A 202 -10.14 -1.93 -12.48
N ASP A 203 -10.84 -2.74 -11.67
CA ASP A 203 -12.29 -2.72 -11.53
C ASP A 203 -12.84 -1.48 -10.80
N ASP A 204 -11.99 -0.77 -10.06
CA ASP A 204 -12.37 0.46 -9.34
C ASP A 204 -12.15 1.75 -10.15
N VAL A 205 -11.68 1.68 -11.41
CA VAL A 205 -11.52 2.89 -12.24
C VAL A 205 -12.85 3.35 -12.82
N ILE A 206 -13.22 4.60 -12.54
CA ILE A 206 -14.46 5.20 -13.02
C ILE A 206 -14.17 5.95 -14.32
N ASN A 207 -14.98 5.68 -15.36
CA ASN A 207 -14.97 6.48 -16.59
C ASN A 207 -16.02 7.58 -16.49
N VAL A 208 -15.58 8.84 -16.42
CA VAL A 208 -16.46 10.01 -16.44
C VAL A 208 -16.17 10.79 -17.70
N SER A 209 -17.09 10.75 -18.67
CA SER A 209 -16.99 11.52 -19.92
C SER A 209 -15.78 11.18 -20.80
N GLY A 210 -15.28 9.94 -20.76
CA GLY A 210 -14.08 9.53 -21.48
C GLY A 210 -12.78 9.76 -20.70
N HIS A 211 -12.84 10.40 -19.53
CA HIS A 211 -11.70 10.51 -18.62
C HIS A 211 -11.73 9.35 -17.62
N ARG A 212 -10.61 8.63 -17.51
CA ARG A 212 -10.43 7.60 -16.50
C ARG A 212 -9.93 8.24 -15.22
N LEU A 213 -10.72 8.11 -14.16
CA LEU A 213 -10.42 8.63 -12.84
C LEU A 213 -10.23 7.46 -11.89
N SER A 214 -9.12 7.47 -11.17
CA SER A 214 -8.88 6.58 -10.04
C SER A 214 -9.77 6.99 -8.88
N THR A 215 -10.45 6.03 -8.24
CA THR A 215 -11.18 6.27 -6.99
C THR A 215 -10.26 6.80 -5.90
N ILE A 216 -9.05 6.27 -5.78
CA ILE A 216 -8.04 6.70 -4.80
C ILE A 216 -7.66 8.17 -4.97
N GLU A 217 -7.49 8.64 -6.21
CA GLU A 217 -7.18 10.05 -6.48
C GLU A 217 -8.30 10.97 -6.01
N VAL A 218 -9.55 10.59 -6.31
CA VAL A 218 -10.73 11.36 -5.89
C VAL A 218 -10.91 11.32 -4.37
N GLU A 219 -10.72 10.16 -3.75
CA GLU A 219 -10.75 10.00 -2.28
C GLU A 219 -9.66 10.85 -1.61
N SER A 220 -8.44 10.84 -2.16
CA SER A 220 -7.33 11.66 -1.66
C SER A 220 -7.62 13.15 -1.77
N ALA A 221 -8.23 13.58 -2.88
CA ALA A 221 -8.66 14.97 -3.05
C ALA A 221 -9.75 15.37 -2.03
N LEU A 222 -10.72 14.49 -1.78
CA LEU A 222 -11.78 14.73 -0.79
C LEU A 222 -11.23 14.81 0.63
N VAL A 223 -10.37 13.87 1.03
CA VAL A 223 -9.76 13.82 2.37
C VAL A 223 -8.85 15.03 2.63
N SER A 224 -8.29 15.67 1.59
CA SER A 224 -7.50 16.90 1.75
C SER A 224 -8.30 18.11 2.25
N HIS A 225 -9.64 18.03 2.27
CA HIS A 225 -10.49 19.07 2.84
C HIS A 225 -10.55 18.94 4.38
N PRO A 226 -10.33 20.02 5.16
CA PRO A 226 -10.21 19.94 6.63
C PRO A 226 -11.40 19.30 7.37
N ASP A 227 -12.59 19.39 6.80
CA ASP A 227 -13.82 18.82 7.40
C ASP A 227 -14.10 17.35 7.01
N VAL A 228 -13.26 16.72 6.18
CA VAL A 228 -13.49 15.36 5.65
C VAL A 228 -12.55 14.37 6.33
N CYS A 229 -13.12 13.45 7.12
CA CYS A 229 -12.34 12.43 7.84
C CYS A 229 -11.97 11.22 6.95
N GLU A 230 -12.93 10.72 6.18
CA GLU A 230 -12.79 9.56 5.30
C GLU A 230 -13.67 9.76 4.06
N ALA A 231 -13.22 9.24 2.93
CA ALA A 231 -13.99 9.22 1.69
C ALA A 231 -13.90 7.83 1.06
N ALA A 232 -15.00 7.41 0.45
CA ALA A 232 -15.07 6.23 -0.40
C ALA A 232 -15.79 6.63 -1.69
N VAL A 233 -15.16 6.42 -2.83
CA VAL A 233 -15.70 6.83 -4.14
C VAL A 233 -16.08 5.57 -4.91
N VAL A 234 -17.30 5.55 -5.45
CA VAL A 234 -17.80 4.42 -6.24
C VAL A 234 -18.38 4.92 -7.56
N GLY A 235 -18.18 4.14 -8.63
CA GLY A 235 -18.83 4.38 -9.90
C GLY A 235 -20.32 4.08 -9.81
N ARG A 236 -21.16 4.95 -10.38
CA ARG A 236 -22.60 4.71 -10.56
C ARG A 236 -22.97 4.84 -12.04
N PRO A 237 -23.80 3.94 -12.60
CA PRO A 237 -24.33 4.10 -13.95
C PRO A 237 -25.09 5.42 -14.12
N HIS A 238 -24.96 6.07 -15.28
CA HIS A 238 -25.61 7.34 -15.56
C HIS A 238 -26.20 7.37 -16.97
N ASP A 239 -27.53 7.41 -17.08
CA ASP A 239 -28.29 7.16 -18.33
C ASP A 239 -27.98 8.08 -19.53
N LEU A 240 -27.32 9.22 -19.32
CA LEU A 240 -26.90 10.13 -20.40
C LEU A 240 -25.49 9.85 -20.96
N LYS A 241 -24.80 8.80 -20.47
CA LYS A 241 -23.50 8.32 -20.97
C LYS A 241 -23.36 6.81 -20.84
#